data_AF-A0A957X3A2-F1
#
_entry.id   AF-A0A957X3A2-F1
#
_cell.length_a   1.000
_cell.length_b   1.000
_cell.length_c   1.000
_cell.angle_alpha   90.00
_cell.angle_beta   90.00
_cell.angle_gamma   90.00
#
_symmetry.space_group_name_H-M   'P 1'
#
loop_
_entity.id
_entity.type
_entity.pdbx_description
1 polymer ?
#
loop_
_entity_poly.entity_id
_entity_poly.type
_entity_poly.pdbx_seq_one_letter_code
_entity_poly.pdbx_strand_id
1 'polypeptide(L)'
;PVADEVEITLAFADGQISGSGGCNRYTGSFSLSDDNPFLITLGPIAATRMFCPDPAGSAESAYFSALAATTIWGYDFGDLVLSYGSGDARDRLLFVAQSETEAATETEVEAETAATTESLIGATWQWVGLTDPMQQVTIDSPESYTLTFLEDGTLQIQADCNRATASYTATEDGSLEVTPGIMTLALCGPESRSEELIQKLGFAARYFFQDGHLFIDMMADGGTLEFQP
;
A
#
# COMPACT_ATOMS: atom_id res chain seq x y z
N PRO A 1 19.97 -4.81 -5.04
CA PRO A 1 19.41 -4.87 -6.41
C PRO A 1 19.60 -6.29 -6.95
N VAL A 2 18.57 -6.85 -7.57
CA VAL A 2 18.63 -8.17 -8.22
C VAL A 2 19.31 -7.99 -9.58
N ALA A 3 20.11 -8.97 -10.03
CA ALA A 3 20.72 -8.92 -11.36
C ALA A 3 19.64 -9.05 -12.45
N ASP A 4 19.75 -8.31 -13.55
CA ASP A 4 18.71 -8.24 -14.62
C ASP A 4 18.33 -9.60 -15.22
N GLU A 5 19.21 -10.60 -15.11
CA GLU A 5 18.98 -11.97 -15.60
C GLU A 5 18.22 -12.87 -14.61
N VAL A 6 17.95 -12.40 -13.40
CA VAL A 6 17.30 -13.17 -12.33
C VAL A 6 15.88 -12.67 -12.13
N GLU A 7 14.91 -13.50 -12.50
CA GLU A 7 13.49 -13.17 -12.36
C GLU A 7 12.93 -13.69 -11.02
N ILE A 8 12.62 -12.74 -10.13
CA ILE A 8 11.97 -13.01 -8.85
C ILE A 8 10.53 -12.50 -8.92
N THR A 9 9.59 -13.35 -8.54
CA THR A 9 8.16 -13.03 -8.55
C THR A 9 7.49 -13.40 -7.24
N LEU A 10 6.40 -12.70 -6.93
CA LEU A 10 5.56 -12.93 -5.77
C LEU A 10 4.10 -12.75 -6.16
N ALA A 11 3.29 -13.75 -5.89
CA ALA A 11 1.85 -13.73 -6.08
C ALA A 11 1.15 -14.19 -4.80
N PHE A 12 0.06 -13.51 -4.44
CA PHE A 12 -0.80 -13.85 -3.31
C PHE A 12 -2.10 -14.45 -3.83
N ALA A 13 -2.48 -15.64 -3.32
CA ALA A 13 -3.75 -16.27 -3.64
C ALA A 13 -4.15 -17.22 -2.51
N ASP A 14 -5.42 -17.19 -2.08
CA ASP A 14 -6.00 -18.17 -1.14
C ASP A 14 -5.20 -18.37 0.17
N GLY A 15 -4.66 -17.29 0.75
CA GLY A 15 -3.82 -17.36 1.97
C GLY A 15 -2.43 -17.96 1.74
N GLN A 16 -2.01 -18.10 0.48
CA GLN A 16 -0.71 -18.59 0.07
C GLN A 16 0.05 -17.54 -0.76
N ILE A 17 1.37 -17.60 -0.65
CA ILE A 17 2.30 -16.94 -1.54
C ILE A 17 2.94 -17.95 -2.47
N SER A 18 3.18 -17.56 -3.71
CA SER A 18 3.91 -18.38 -4.68
C SER A 18 4.71 -17.51 -5.65
N GLY A 19 5.71 -18.11 -6.29
CA GLY A 19 6.47 -17.40 -7.31
C GLY A 19 7.78 -18.09 -7.69
N SER A 20 8.63 -17.33 -8.36
CA SER A 20 10.01 -17.66 -8.67
C SER A 20 10.94 -16.98 -7.67
N GLY A 21 11.86 -17.73 -7.05
CA GLY A 21 12.97 -17.18 -6.27
C GLY A 21 14.19 -16.84 -7.12
N GLY A 22 14.06 -16.80 -8.45
CA GLY A 22 15.17 -16.62 -9.40
C GLY A 22 15.64 -17.92 -10.04
N CYS A 23 15.65 -19.02 -9.29
CA CYS A 23 16.05 -20.34 -9.80
C CYS A 23 15.00 -21.41 -9.48
N ASN A 24 14.57 -21.49 -8.22
CA ASN A 24 13.54 -22.40 -7.75
C ASN A 24 12.18 -21.72 -7.70
N ARG A 25 11.16 -22.51 -7.99
CA ARG A 25 9.78 -22.12 -7.67
C ARG A 25 9.54 -22.36 -6.19
N TYR A 26 8.78 -21.45 -5.58
CA TYR A 26 8.44 -21.53 -4.17
C TYR A 26 6.95 -21.36 -3.92
N THR A 27 6.55 -21.83 -2.74
CA THR A 27 5.24 -21.63 -2.15
C THR A 27 5.41 -21.36 -0.65
N GLY A 28 4.46 -20.67 -0.04
CA GLY A 28 4.41 -20.43 1.39
C GLY A 28 3.00 -20.03 1.79
N SER A 29 2.72 -19.98 3.09
CA SER A 29 1.48 -19.37 3.59
C SER A 29 1.72 -17.91 3.94
N PHE A 30 0.66 -17.10 3.93
CA PHE A 30 0.69 -15.79 4.57
C PHE A 30 -0.55 -15.61 5.44
N SER A 31 -0.44 -14.75 6.44
CA SER A 31 -1.57 -14.27 7.23
C SER A 31 -1.38 -12.80 7.53
N LEU A 32 -2.46 -12.03 7.38
CA LEU A 32 -2.53 -10.66 7.86
C LEU A 32 -2.99 -10.65 9.31
N SER A 33 -2.54 -9.67 10.09
CA SER A 33 -2.98 -9.52 11.48
C SER A 33 -4.36 -8.89 11.54
N ASP A 34 -5.27 -9.48 12.32
CA ASP A 34 -6.61 -8.93 12.54
C ASP A 34 -6.55 -7.58 13.28
N ASP A 35 -5.58 -7.42 14.18
CA ASP A 35 -5.41 -6.20 14.99
C ASP A 35 -4.72 -5.05 14.24
N ASN A 36 -4.00 -5.37 13.15
CA ASN A 36 -3.23 -4.38 12.39
C ASN A 36 -3.13 -4.85 10.93
N PRO A 37 -3.91 -4.28 10.00
CA PRO A 37 -4.05 -4.79 8.63
C PRO A 37 -2.74 -4.76 7.84
N PHE A 38 -1.75 -4.00 8.29
CA PHE A 38 -0.47 -3.86 7.63
C PHE A 38 0.62 -4.85 8.09
N LEU A 39 0.36 -5.61 9.16
CA LEU A 39 1.28 -6.66 9.60
C LEU A 39 1.00 -7.92 8.80
N ILE A 40 2.04 -8.43 8.16
CA ILE A 40 2.01 -9.70 7.45
C ILE A 40 2.97 -10.68 8.12
N THR A 41 2.51 -11.91 8.32
CA THR A 41 3.36 -13.02 8.69
C THR A 41 3.45 -13.98 7.53
N LEU A 42 4.66 -14.16 7.00
CA LEU A 42 4.95 -15.16 5.99
C LEU A 42 5.36 -16.46 6.70
N GLY A 43 4.66 -17.54 6.37
CA GLY A 43 4.96 -18.88 6.88
C GLY A 43 6.18 -19.50 6.21
N PRO A 44 6.50 -20.76 6.58
CA PRO A 44 7.64 -21.46 6.02
C PRO A 44 7.59 -21.55 4.49
N ILE A 45 8.68 -21.15 3.83
CA ILE A 45 8.83 -21.24 2.39
C ILE A 45 9.25 -22.66 2.00
N ALA A 46 8.46 -23.29 1.14
CA ALA A 46 8.78 -24.53 0.46
C ALA A 46 9.19 -24.24 -0.98
N ALA A 47 10.42 -24.60 -1.35
CA ALA A 47 10.96 -24.41 -2.69
C ALA A 47 11.44 -25.73 -3.30
N THR A 48 11.48 -25.80 -4.63
CA THR A 48 12.21 -26.87 -5.33
C THR A 48 13.70 -26.81 -5.00
N ARG A 49 14.44 -27.91 -5.22
CA ARG A 49 15.89 -27.98 -4.94
C ARG A 49 16.68 -28.28 -6.21
N MET A 50 16.58 -27.41 -7.20
CA MET A 50 17.45 -27.46 -8.37
C MET A 50 18.82 -26.87 -8.03
N PHE A 51 19.85 -27.26 -8.79
CA PHE A 51 21.16 -26.63 -8.66
C PHE A 51 21.10 -25.22 -9.26
N CYS A 52 21.41 -24.21 -8.44
CA CYS A 52 21.33 -22.82 -8.82
C CYS A 52 22.74 -22.20 -8.86
N PRO A 53 23.32 -22.00 -10.05
CA PRO A 53 24.55 -21.24 -10.16
C PRO A 53 24.31 -19.77 -9.81
N ASP A 54 25.37 -19.08 -9.40
CA ASP A 54 25.31 -17.63 -9.23
C ASP A 54 25.18 -16.92 -10.59
N PRO A 55 24.43 -15.80 -10.65
CA PRO A 55 23.88 -15.03 -9.52
C PRO A 55 22.53 -15.52 -8.95
N ALA A 56 21.88 -16.50 -9.59
CA ALA A 56 20.53 -16.92 -9.20
C ALA A 56 20.46 -17.59 -7.82
N GLY A 57 21.45 -18.42 -7.46
CA GLY A 57 21.49 -19.10 -6.17
C GLY A 57 21.65 -18.16 -4.97
N SER A 58 22.55 -17.17 -5.06
CA SER A 58 22.71 -16.15 -4.02
C SER A 58 21.50 -15.21 -3.93
N ALA A 59 20.93 -14.80 -5.06
CA ALA A 59 19.70 -13.99 -5.09
C ALA A 59 18.53 -14.73 -4.42
N GLU A 60 18.31 -16.00 -4.73
CA GLU A 60 17.26 -16.84 -4.12
C GLU A 60 17.41 -16.92 -2.60
N SER A 61 18.63 -17.18 -2.13
CA SER A 61 18.90 -17.33 -0.69
C SER A 61 18.64 -16.02 0.07
N ALA A 62 19.05 -14.89 -0.50
CA ALA A 62 18.79 -13.57 0.08
C ALA A 62 17.29 -13.26 0.08
N TYR A 63 16.59 -13.58 -1.02
CA TYR A 63 15.17 -13.38 -1.17
C TYR A 63 14.35 -14.17 -0.14
N PHE A 64 14.61 -15.47 0.01
CA PHE A 64 13.88 -16.28 1.00
C PHE A 64 14.19 -15.87 2.44
N SER A 65 15.40 -15.39 2.71
CA SER A 65 15.75 -14.83 4.02
C SER A 65 14.97 -13.54 4.31
N ALA A 66 14.80 -12.68 3.30
CA ALA A 66 14.02 -11.46 3.40
C ALA A 66 12.52 -11.76 3.59
N LEU A 67 11.94 -12.71 2.82
CA LEU A 67 10.56 -13.16 3.02
C LEU A 67 10.34 -13.69 4.45
N ALA A 68 11.25 -14.52 4.95
CA ALA A 68 11.13 -15.07 6.31
C ALA A 68 11.26 -14.01 7.42
N ALA A 69 11.93 -12.88 7.13
CA ALA A 69 12.08 -11.76 8.05
C ALA A 69 11.05 -10.64 7.84
N THR A 70 10.14 -10.79 6.87
CA THR A 70 9.11 -9.80 6.55
C THR A 70 8.10 -9.75 7.68
N THR A 71 7.78 -8.52 8.10
CA THR A 71 6.80 -8.27 9.16
C THR A 71 5.76 -7.23 8.76
N ILE A 72 6.03 -6.46 7.71
CA ILE A 72 5.20 -5.34 7.27
C ILE A 72 5.07 -5.40 5.76
N TRP A 73 3.86 -5.11 5.29
CA TRP A 73 3.59 -4.84 3.88
C TRP A 73 2.98 -3.45 3.71
N GLY A 74 3.03 -2.94 2.49
CA GLY A 74 2.42 -1.69 2.07
C GLY A 74 2.69 -1.43 0.60
N TYR A 75 2.42 -0.20 0.17
CA TYR A 75 2.72 0.24 -1.19
C TYR A 75 3.72 1.40 -1.19
N ASP A 76 4.39 1.61 -2.30
CA ASP A 76 5.20 2.79 -2.56
C ASP A 76 5.08 3.11 -4.04
N PHE A 77 4.33 4.17 -4.35
CA PHE A 77 3.92 4.55 -5.70
C PHE A 77 3.19 3.43 -6.49
N GLY A 78 2.32 2.68 -5.80
CA GLY A 78 1.55 1.56 -6.36
C GLY A 78 2.33 0.25 -6.49
N ASP A 79 3.63 0.24 -6.18
CA ASP A 79 4.42 -0.99 -6.12
C ASP A 79 4.33 -1.62 -4.74
N LEU A 80 4.20 -2.94 -4.68
CA LEU A 80 4.15 -3.67 -3.40
C LEU A 80 5.50 -3.59 -2.71
N VAL A 81 5.47 -3.27 -1.42
CA VAL A 81 6.65 -3.20 -0.55
C VAL A 81 6.50 -4.20 0.58
N LEU A 82 7.49 -5.07 0.72
CA LEU A 82 7.66 -5.89 1.91
C LEU A 82 8.85 -5.38 2.71
N SER A 83 8.60 -4.97 3.95
CA SER A 83 9.63 -4.46 4.86
C SER A 83 10.03 -5.54 5.86
N TYR A 84 11.33 -5.74 6.00
CA TYR A 84 11.90 -6.78 6.85
C TYR A 84 13.07 -6.25 7.71
N GLY A 85 13.36 -6.98 8.80
CA GLY A 85 14.33 -6.54 9.80
C GLY A 85 13.70 -5.81 10.99
N SER A 86 14.53 -5.41 11.95
CA SER A 86 14.11 -4.85 13.25
C SER A 86 14.81 -3.53 13.56
N GLY A 87 14.09 -2.58 14.17
CA GLY A 87 14.60 -1.26 14.55
C GLY A 87 14.31 -0.19 13.49
N ASP A 88 14.95 0.98 13.63
CA ASP A 88 14.70 2.16 12.79
C ASP A 88 15.19 2.04 11.34
N ALA A 89 16.04 1.04 11.05
CA ALA A 89 16.52 0.73 9.71
C ALA A 89 15.96 -0.62 9.25
N ARG A 90 14.96 -0.56 8.35
CA ARG A 90 14.38 -1.74 7.70
C ARG A 90 14.83 -1.82 6.25
N ASP A 91 15.13 -3.03 5.81
CA ASP A 91 15.35 -3.31 4.40
C ASP A 91 14.01 -3.56 3.71
N ARG A 92 13.97 -3.36 2.38
CA ARG A 92 12.74 -3.42 1.57
C ARG A 92 12.91 -4.35 0.38
N LEU A 93 11.92 -5.21 0.16
CA LEU A 93 11.66 -5.83 -1.14
C LEU A 93 10.61 -4.98 -1.85
N LEU A 94 10.94 -4.49 -3.04
CA LEU A 94 10.04 -3.73 -3.89
C LEU A 94 9.61 -4.63 -5.06
N PHE A 95 8.31 -4.77 -5.28
CA PHE A 95 7.72 -5.51 -6.38
C PHE A 95 6.86 -4.60 -7.21
N VAL A 96 7.23 -4.47 -8.48
CA VAL A 96 6.39 -3.79 -9.46
C VAL A 96 5.24 -4.72 -9.85
N ALA A 97 4.02 -4.22 -9.79
CA ALA A 97 2.86 -4.97 -10.24
C ALA A 97 3.06 -5.35 -11.72
N GLN A 98 3.11 -6.65 -12.01
CA GLN A 98 3.03 -7.08 -13.40
C GLN A 98 1.59 -6.87 -13.85
N SER A 99 1.37 -5.99 -14.82
CA SER A 99 0.09 -6.01 -15.54
C SER A 99 -0.12 -7.45 -16.02
N GLU A 100 -1.22 -8.05 -15.60
CA GLU A 100 -1.69 -9.30 -16.20
C GLU A 100 -1.81 -9.03 -17.70
N THR A 101 -0.80 -9.44 -18.47
CA THR A 101 -1.00 -9.58 -19.91
C THR A 101 -2.03 -10.67 -20.03
N GLU A 102 -3.27 -10.27 -20.29
CA GLU A 102 -4.36 -11.12 -20.71
C GLU A 102 -3.84 -12.25 -21.60
N ALA A 103 -3.73 -13.45 -21.02
CA ALA A 103 -4.12 -14.65 -21.72
C ALA A 103 -5.64 -14.82 -21.56
N ALA A 104 -6.41 -13.78 -21.89
CA ALA A 104 -7.85 -13.89 -22.05
C ALA A 104 -8.10 -14.61 -23.37
N THR A 105 -8.22 -15.94 -23.27
CA THR A 105 -8.98 -16.69 -24.27
C THR A 105 -10.44 -16.29 -24.06
N GLU A 106 -10.93 -15.49 -25.00
CA GLU A 106 -12.30 -15.06 -25.19
C GLU A 106 -13.27 -16.25 -25.00
N THR A 107 -14.05 -16.24 -23.92
CA THR A 107 -15.40 -16.81 -23.90
C THR A 107 -16.23 -16.03 -22.89
N GLU A 108 -16.96 -15.09 -23.45
CA GLU A 108 -18.09 -14.35 -22.89
C GLU A 108 -19.07 -15.28 -22.16
N VAL A 109 -19.26 -15.06 -20.85
CA VAL A 109 -20.56 -15.27 -20.19
C VAL A 109 -20.80 -14.12 -19.21
N GLU A 110 -21.69 -13.26 -19.65
CA GLU A 110 -22.46 -12.25 -18.93
C GLU A 110 -23.01 -12.78 -17.59
N ALA A 111 -22.58 -12.16 -16.48
CA ALA A 111 -23.35 -12.11 -15.23
C ALA A 111 -22.82 -10.95 -14.36
N GLU A 112 -23.36 -9.77 -14.64
CA GLU A 112 -23.68 -8.70 -13.69
C GLU A 112 -23.27 -8.96 -12.23
N THR A 113 -22.09 -8.45 -11.86
CA THR A 113 -21.87 -7.86 -10.54
C THR A 113 -21.36 -6.47 -10.84
N ALA A 114 -22.15 -5.45 -10.51
CA ALA A 114 -21.75 -4.06 -10.68
C ALA A 114 -20.39 -3.86 -9.98
N ALA A 115 -19.33 -3.70 -10.77
CA ALA A 115 -18.13 -3.07 -10.28
C ALA A 115 -18.55 -1.65 -9.90
N THR A 116 -18.73 -1.41 -8.61
CA THR A 116 -18.77 -0.05 -8.08
C THR A 116 -17.51 0.60 -8.60
N THR A 117 -17.61 1.55 -9.53
CA THR A 117 -16.46 2.37 -9.89
C THR A 117 -16.08 3.10 -8.61
N GLU A 118 -15.08 2.58 -7.90
CA GLU A 118 -14.55 3.21 -6.71
C GLU A 118 -14.06 4.58 -7.15
N SER A 119 -14.77 5.59 -6.65
CA SER A 119 -14.61 6.98 -7.05
C SER A 119 -14.12 7.73 -5.83
N LEU A 120 -13.11 8.58 -6.02
CA LEU A 120 -12.67 9.50 -4.99
C LEU A 120 -13.84 10.37 -4.50
N ILE A 121 -14.67 10.79 -5.45
CA ILE A 121 -15.80 11.68 -5.26
C ILE A 121 -17.03 10.86 -4.82
N GLY A 122 -17.77 11.39 -3.85
CA GLY A 122 -19.06 10.83 -3.41
C GLY A 122 -18.98 9.94 -2.18
N ALA A 123 -17.77 9.63 -1.69
CA ALA A 123 -17.52 8.93 -0.44
C ALA A 123 -16.89 9.84 0.63
N THR A 124 -16.99 9.43 1.89
CA THR A 124 -16.30 10.09 3.02
C THR A 124 -15.25 9.15 3.58
N TRP A 125 -14.02 9.35 3.16
CA TRP A 125 -12.89 8.47 3.47
C TRP A 125 -12.35 8.73 4.87
N GLN A 126 -12.36 7.74 5.75
CA GLN A 126 -11.85 7.79 7.12
C GLN A 126 -10.42 7.27 7.17
N TRP A 127 -9.49 8.04 7.76
CA TRP A 127 -8.08 7.67 7.84
C TRP A 127 -7.87 6.54 8.84
N VAL A 128 -7.43 5.38 8.37
CA VAL A 128 -7.25 4.17 9.21
C VAL A 128 -5.79 3.84 9.48
N GLY A 129 -4.87 4.30 8.63
CA GLY A 129 -3.46 4.06 8.88
C GLY A 129 -2.47 4.80 7.99
N LEU A 130 -1.23 4.72 8.41
CA LEU A 130 -0.06 5.26 7.72
C LEU A 130 1.05 4.21 7.75
N THR A 131 1.66 3.98 6.60
CA THR A 131 2.88 3.20 6.47
C THR A 131 3.96 4.07 5.86
N ASP A 132 5.05 4.34 6.59
CA ASP A 132 6.25 5.00 6.06
C ASP A 132 7.50 4.13 6.28
N PRO A 133 8.66 4.47 5.69
CA PRO A 133 9.85 3.62 5.79
C PRO A 133 10.37 3.38 7.21
N MET A 134 10.04 4.27 8.16
CA MET A 134 10.51 4.19 9.54
C MET A 134 9.47 3.55 10.47
N GLN A 135 8.20 3.82 10.24
CA GLN A 135 7.14 3.48 11.18
C GLN A 135 5.84 3.14 10.47
N GLN A 136 4.98 2.49 11.23
CA GLN A 136 3.64 2.14 10.82
C GLN A 136 2.70 2.47 11.96
N VAL A 137 1.59 3.12 11.62
CA VAL A 137 0.69 3.73 12.57
C VAL A 137 -0.74 3.35 12.18
N THR A 138 -1.46 2.81 13.16
CA THR A 138 -2.92 2.64 13.09
C THR A 138 -3.58 3.86 13.73
N ILE A 139 -4.71 4.30 13.18
CA ILE A 139 -5.45 5.45 13.69
C ILE A 139 -6.56 4.96 14.62
N ASP A 140 -6.49 5.35 15.90
CA ASP A 140 -7.41 4.88 16.95
C ASP A 140 -8.85 5.44 16.81
N SER A 141 -9.03 6.54 16.09
CA SER A 141 -10.35 7.18 15.89
C SER A 141 -10.54 7.67 14.45
N PRO A 142 -10.63 6.75 13.46
CA PRO A 142 -10.71 7.09 12.03
C PRO A 142 -11.86 8.05 11.68
N GLU A 143 -12.98 7.97 12.40
CA GLU A 143 -14.15 8.83 12.22
C GLU A 143 -13.87 10.31 12.52
N SER A 144 -12.77 10.60 13.22
CA SER A 144 -12.31 11.96 13.51
C SER A 144 -11.38 12.51 12.42
N TYR A 145 -10.97 11.69 11.45
CA TYR A 145 -10.05 12.05 10.38
C TYR A 145 -10.65 11.69 9.02
N THR A 146 -11.40 12.61 8.42
CA THR A 146 -12.17 12.32 7.20
C THR A 146 -11.80 13.19 6.02
N LEU A 147 -11.78 12.60 4.83
CA LEU A 147 -11.63 13.28 3.54
C LEU A 147 -12.91 13.18 2.73
N THR A 148 -13.29 14.26 2.06
CA THR A 148 -14.38 14.24 1.09
C THR A 148 -13.97 15.06 -0.12
N PHE A 149 -13.77 14.36 -1.24
CA PHE A 149 -13.42 14.95 -2.53
C PHE A 149 -14.70 15.42 -3.24
N LEU A 150 -14.74 16.68 -3.65
CA LEU A 150 -15.86 17.30 -4.35
C LEU A 150 -15.56 17.49 -5.84
N GLU A 151 -16.59 17.39 -6.68
CA GLU A 151 -16.48 17.52 -8.14
C GLU A 151 -15.84 18.83 -8.63
N ASP A 152 -15.85 19.88 -7.81
CA ASP A 152 -15.27 21.19 -8.14
C ASP A 152 -13.75 21.30 -7.87
N GLY A 153 -13.10 20.21 -7.47
CA GLY A 153 -11.68 20.19 -7.11
C GLY A 153 -11.41 20.63 -5.67
N THR A 154 -12.44 20.71 -4.82
CA THR A 154 -12.28 20.98 -3.38
C THR A 154 -12.20 19.69 -2.59
N LEU A 155 -11.20 19.58 -1.71
CA LEU A 155 -11.09 18.53 -0.71
C LEU A 155 -11.49 19.11 0.66
N GLN A 156 -12.54 18.56 1.25
CA GLN A 156 -12.93 18.86 2.64
C GLN A 156 -12.25 17.89 3.59
N ILE A 157 -11.69 18.41 4.67
CA ILE A 157 -10.89 17.64 5.62
C ILE A 157 -11.40 17.88 7.04
N GLN A 158 -11.76 16.81 7.75
CA GLN A 158 -11.81 16.78 9.20
C GLN A 158 -10.49 16.17 9.70
N ALA A 159 -9.80 16.85 10.58
CA ALA A 159 -8.54 16.40 11.17
C ALA A 159 -8.62 16.56 12.69
N ASP A 160 -9.21 15.58 13.35
CA ASP A 160 -9.61 15.57 14.75
C ASP A 160 -10.50 16.76 15.12
N CYS A 161 -10.01 17.73 15.88
CA CYS A 161 -10.79 18.90 16.28
C CYS A 161 -10.77 20.00 15.21
N ASN A 162 -9.87 19.91 14.23
CA ASN A 162 -9.71 20.90 13.18
C ASN A 162 -10.45 20.52 11.90
N ARG A 163 -10.88 21.55 11.18
CA ARG A 163 -11.42 21.44 9.82
C ARG A 163 -10.53 22.22 8.87
N ALA A 164 -10.24 21.63 7.72
CA ALA A 164 -9.49 22.29 6.66
C ALA A 164 -10.20 22.12 5.31
N THR A 165 -9.87 23.02 4.40
CA THR A 165 -10.19 22.90 2.99
C THR A 165 -8.90 22.89 2.20
N ALA A 166 -8.80 22.04 1.19
CA ALA A 166 -7.70 22.00 0.24
C ALA A 166 -8.25 22.04 -1.19
N SER A 167 -7.45 22.47 -2.15
CA SER A 167 -7.72 22.17 -3.55
C SER A 167 -7.02 20.88 -3.93
N TYR A 168 -7.61 20.08 -4.82
CA TYR A 168 -7.00 18.88 -5.35
C TYR A 168 -7.16 18.79 -6.87
N THR A 169 -6.21 18.11 -7.50
CA THR A 169 -6.34 17.60 -8.87
C THR A 169 -6.12 16.09 -8.82
N ALA A 170 -7.00 15.34 -9.46
CA ALA A 170 -6.88 13.90 -9.59
C ALA A 170 -7.08 13.52 -11.06
N THR A 171 -6.25 12.60 -11.55
CA THR A 171 -6.34 12.07 -12.90
C THR A 171 -6.79 10.62 -12.89
N GLU A 172 -7.33 10.12 -14.00
CA GLU A 172 -7.80 8.73 -14.12
C GLU A 172 -6.66 7.71 -14.04
N ASP A 173 -5.41 8.11 -14.33
CA ASP A 173 -4.20 7.30 -14.19
C ASP A 173 -3.62 7.27 -12.77
N GLY A 174 -4.35 7.82 -11.79
CA GLY A 174 -4.02 7.73 -10.37
C GLY A 174 -3.05 8.81 -9.88
N SER A 175 -2.83 9.91 -10.62
CA SER A 175 -2.10 11.06 -10.07
C SER A 175 -3.01 11.82 -9.12
N LEU A 176 -2.48 12.22 -7.96
CA LEU A 176 -3.18 13.08 -7.00
C LEU A 176 -2.25 14.19 -6.54
N GLU A 177 -2.65 15.44 -6.72
CA GLU A 177 -2.01 16.59 -6.09
C GLU A 177 -3.00 17.24 -5.14
N VAL A 178 -2.55 17.55 -3.92
CA VAL A 178 -3.36 18.26 -2.93
C VAL A 178 -2.58 19.48 -2.47
N THR A 179 -3.23 20.65 -2.53
CA THR A 179 -2.71 21.89 -1.96
C THR A 179 -3.53 22.24 -0.72
N PRO A 180 -3.00 22.00 0.48
CA PRO A 180 -3.66 22.38 1.72
C PRO A 180 -3.96 23.88 1.76
N GLY A 181 -5.21 24.22 2.02
CA GLY A 181 -5.65 25.59 2.19
C GLY A 181 -5.68 25.99 3.66
N ILE A 182 -6.64 26.86 3.99
CA ILE A 182 -6.84 27.30 5.37
C ILE A 182 -7.38 26.15 6.24
N MET A 183 -6.95 26.14 7.50
CA MET A 183 -7.49 25.29 8.55
C MET A 183 -7.94 26.13 9.73
N THR A 184 -8.87 25.59 10.52
CA THR A 184 -9.10 26.09 11.87
C THR A 184 -7.83 25.90 12.71
N LEU A 185 -7.61 26.78 13.68
CA LEU A 185 -6.45 26.75 14.58
C LEU A 185 -6.88 26.33 16.00
N ALA A 186 -7.63 25.24 16.11
CA ALA A 186 -7.97 24.67 17.40
C ALA A 186 -6.78 23.83 17.93
N LEU A 187 -6.53 23.95 19.23
CA LEU A 187 -5.55 23.11 19.92
C LEU A 187 -6.21 21.76 20.22
N CYS A 188 -5.90 20.75 19.42
CA CYS A 188 -6.41 19.40 19.64
C CYS A 188 -5.69 18.71 20.81
N GLY A 189 -6.21 17.55 21.24
CA GLY A 189 -5.62 16.77 22.33
C GLY A 189 -4.21 16.29 22.00
N PRO A 190 -3.41 15.86 22.99
CA PRO A 190 -2.02 15.43 22.79
C PRO A 190 -1.87 14.19 21.90
N GLU A 191 -2.89 13.34 21.78
CA GLU A 191 -2.92 12.17 20.89
C GLU A 191 -3.37 12.52 19.46
N SER A 192 -3.70 13.80 19.21
CA SER A 192 -4.20 14.25 17.92
C SER A 192 -3.11 14.19 16.84
N ARG A 193 -3.49 13.68 15.67
CA ARG A 193 -2.65 13.62 14.47
C ARG A 193 -3.09 14.65 13.42
N SER A 194 -3.76 15.72 13.87
CA SER A 194 -4.34 16.75 12.98
C SER A 194 -3.30 17.39 12.06
N GLU A 195 -2.16 17.82 12.62
CA GLU A 195 -1.07 18.45 11.85
C GLU A 195 -0.38 17.45 10.92
N GLU A 196 -0.19 16.21 11.37
CA GLU A 196 0.45 15.14 10.61
C GLU A 196 -0.35 14.81 9.35
N LEU A 197 -1.67 14.63 9.46
CA LEU A 197 -2.53 14.34 8.31
C LEU A 197 -2.44 15.46 7.25
N ILE A 198 -2.58 16.72 7.66
CA ILE A 198 -2.56 17.85 6.72
C ILE A 198 -1.20 18.00 6.05
N GLN A 199 -0.11 17.85 6.82
CA GLN A 199 1.25 17.91 6.27
C GLN A 199 1.45 16.81 5.23
N LYS A 200 1.05 15.57 5.54
CA LYS A 200 1.19 14.40 4.65
C LYS A 200 0.36 14.53 3.39
N LEU A 201 -0.88 15.01 3.47
CA LEU A 201 -1.70 15.29 2.30
C LEU A 201 -1.04 16.31 1.36
N GLY A 202 -0.31 17.29 1.89
CA GLY A 202 0.48 18.23 1.07
C GLY A 202 1.60 17.59 0.23
N PHE A 203 1.95 16.33 0.50
CA PHE A 203 2.91 15.53 -0.26
C PHE A 203 2.25 14.44 -1.11
N ALA A 204 0.92 14.39 -1.18
CA ALA A 204 0.20 13.43 -2.02
C ALA A 204 0.72 13.49 -3.46
N ALA A 205 0.93 12.30 -4.04
CA ALA A 205 1.48 12.12 -5.37
C ALA A 205 0.57 11.24 -6.23
N ARG A 206 0.10 10.14 -5.64
CA ARG A 206 -0.76 9.17 -6.30
C ARG A 206 -1.86 8.70 -5.39
N TYR A 207 -2.92 8.19 -6.00
CA TYR A 207 -3.96 7.45 -5.33
C TYR A 207 -4.30 6.17 -6.10
N PHE A 208 -4.81 5.18 -5.38
CA PHE A 208 -5.36 3.97 -5.96
C PHE A 208 -6.37 3.36 -4.99
N PHE A 209 -7.19 2.46 -5.52
CA PHE A 209 -8.15 1.70 -4.73
C PHE A 209 -7.74 0.25 -4.66
N GLN A 210 -7.95 -0.35 -3.49
CA GLN A 210 -7.75 -1.77 -3.29
C GLN A 210 -8.65 -2.26 -2.15
N ASP A 211 -9.37 -3.36 -2.39
CA ASP A 211 -10.23 -4.01 -1.40
C ASP A 211 -11.27 -3.08 -0.75
N GLY A 212 -11.80 -2.08 -1.47
CA GLY A 212 -12.75 -1.10 -0.90
C GLY A 212 -12.09 0.17 -0.36
N HIS A 213 -10.77 0.17 -0.18
CA HIS A 213 -10.02 1.21 0.51
C HIS A 213 -9.32 2.15 -0.47
N LEU A 214 -9.19 3.41 -0.07
CA LEU A 214 -8.41 4.43 -0.76
C LEU A 214 -7.01 4.47 -0.17
N PHE A 215 -6.01 4.36 -1.02
CA PHE A 215 -4.61 4.58 -0.67
C PHE A 215 -4.10 5.86 -1.32
N ILE A 216 -3.35 6.66 -0.57
CA ILE A 216 -2.68 7.87 -1.07
C ILE A 216 -1.18 7.74 -0.80
N ASP A 217 -0.41 7.59 -1.88
CA ASP A 217 1.05 7.57 -1.83
C ASP A 217 1.61 8.98 -1.86
N MET A 218 2.60 9.21 -1.00
CA MET A 218 3.29 10.49 -0.88
C MET A 218 4.64 10.48 -1.59
N MET A 219 5.08 11.66 -2.02
CA MET A 219 6.44 11.83 -2.53
C MET A 219 7.50 11.69 -1.43
N ALA A 220 8.74 11.38 -1.83
CA ALA A 220 9.96 11.48 -1.03
C ALA A 220 9.91 10.76 0.34
N ASP A 221 9.82 9.42 0.32
CA ASP A 221 9.78 8.56 1.52
C ASP A 221 8.62 8.89 2.48
N GLY A 222 7.61 9.65 2.03
CA GLY A 222 6.50 10.11 2.86
C GLY A 222 5.59 8.99 3.36
N GLY A 223 5.58 7.85 2.64
CA GLY A 223 4.78 6.66 2.91
C GLY A 223 3.45 6.63 2.16
N THR A 224 2.53 5.82 2.66
CA THR A 224 1.16 5.64 2.14
C THR A 224 0.15 5.86 3.26
N LEU A 225 -0.84 6.70 3.00
CA LEU A 225 -2.03 6.82 3.84
C LEU A 225 -3.10 5.85 3.35
N GLU A 226 -3.77 5.16 4.27
CA GLU A 226 -4.90 4.28 3.98
C GLU A 226 -6.20 4.85 4.55
N PHE A 227 -7.26 4.80 3.76
CA PHE A 227 -8.59 5.23 4.15
C PHE A 227 -9.65 4.19 3.82
N GLN A 228 -10.60 4.00 4.73
CA GLN A 228 -11.83 3.24 4.48
C GLN A 228 -12.98 4.20 4.12
N PRO A 229 -13.99 3.77 3.35
CA PRO A 229 -15.12 4.62 2.94
C PRO A 229 -16.16 4.90 4.05
#